data_AF-A0A845RXL8-F1
#
_entry.id   AF-A0A845RXL8-F1
#
_cell.length_a   1.000
_cell.length_b   1.000
_cell.length_c   1.000
_cell.angle_alpha   90.00
_cell.angle_beta   90.00
_cell.angle_gamma   90.00
#
_symmetry.space_group_name_H-M   'P 1'
#
loop_
_entity.id
_entity.type
_entity.pdbx_description
1 polymer ?
#
loop_
_entity_poly.entity_id
_entity_poly.type
_entity_poly.pdbx_seq_one_letter_code
_entity_poly.pdbx_strand_id
1 'polypeptide(L)' 'HAVSFANVIEDKKSGEYRLPHHVDEKTGMYNGKQIFKPKA' A
#
# COMPACT_ATOMS: atom_id res chain seq x y z
N HIS A 1 19.59 14.55 13.84
CA HIS A 1 18.18 14.44 13.47
C HIS A 1 17.70 13.03 13.79
N ALA A 2 16.60 12.87 14.52
CA ALA A 2 16.03 11.56 14.79
C ALA A 2 15.16 11.12 13.60
N VAL A 3 15.35 9.90 13.11
CA VAL A 3 14.56 9.31 12.03
C VAL A 3 13.28 8.74 12.63
N SER A 4 12.12 9.26 12.22
CA SER A 4 10.82 8.72 12.60
C SER A 4 10.53 7.44 11.83
N PHE A 5 10.25 6.35 12.53
CA PHE A 5 9.83 5.09 11.91
C PHE A 5 8.43 5.24 11.29
N ALA A 6 8.31 4.93 10.00
CA ALA A 6 7.01 4.90 9.34
C ALA A 6 6.20 3.69 9.82
N ASN A 7 4.91 3.88 10.11
CA ASN A 7 4.00 2.80 10.47
C ASN A 7 3.65 2.00 9.22
N VAL A 8 4.36 0.89 8.99
CA VAL A 8 4.12 -0.03 7.89
C VAL A 8 3.10 -1.10 8.33
N ILE A 9 2.02 -1.28 7.58
CA ILE A 9 0.96 -2.25 7.85
C ILE A 9 1.03 -3.37 6.81
N GLU A 10 0.89 -4.62 7.22
CA GLU A 10 0.79 -5.76 6.31
C GLU A 10 -0.64 -5.90 5.76
N ASP A 11 -0.78 -6.01 4.44
CA ASP A 11 -2.06 -6.30 3.78
C ASP A 11 -2.37 -7.80 3.89
N LYS A 12 -3.44 -8.14 4.61
CA LYS A 12 -3.84 -9.54 4.87
C LYS A 12 -4.23 -10.35 3.61
N LYS A 13 -4.45 -9.70 2.46
CA LYS A 13 -4.87 -10.39 1.22
C LYS A 13 -3.70 -10.70 0.29
N SER A 14 -2.70 -9.80 0.22
CA SER A 14 -1.52 -9.99 -0.63
C SER A 14 -0.24 -10.33 0.14
N GLY A 15 -0.22 -10.14 1.46
CA GLY A 15 0.98 -10.27 2.28
C GLY A 15 1.98 -9.13 2.07
N GLU A 16 1.59 -8.06 1.35
CA GLU A 16 2.47 -6.94 1.06
C GLU A 16 2.39 -5.85 2.13
N TYR A 17 3.53 -5.21 2.36
CA TYR A 17 3.65 -4.08 3.27
C TYR A 17 3.13 -2.80 2.59
N ARG A 18 2.08 -2.22 3.17
CA ARG A 18 1.50 -0.94 2.74
C ARG A 18 1.56 0.08 3.85
N LEU A 19 1.75 1.35 3.48
CA LEU A 19 1.52 2.44 4.41
C LEU A 19 0.00 2.67 4.55
N PRO A 20 -0.50 2.99 5.75
CA PRO A 20 -1.89 3.38 5.93
C PRO A 20 -2.24 4.55 4.99
N HIS A 21 -3.47 4.54 4.44
CA HIS A 21 -4.00 5.53 3.49
C HIS A 21 -3.30 5.64 2.13
N HIS A 22 -2.32 4.78 1.84
CA HIS A 22 -1.68 4.74 0.53
C HIS A 22 -2.29 3.64 -0.35
N VAL A 23 -2.47 3.97 -1.62
CA VAL A 23 -2.82 3.00 -2.68
C VAL A 23 -1.56 2.27 -3.12
N ASP A 24 -1.67 0.98 -3.43
CA ASP A 24 -0.55 0.23 -3.98
C ASP A 24 -0.25 0.71 -5.40
N GLU A 25 0.95 1.23 -5.64
CA GLU A 25 1.40 1.73 -6.95
C GLU A 25 1.51 0.63 -8.01
N LYS A 26 1.79 -0.61 -7.59
CA LYS A 26 1.96 -1.76 -8.50
C LYS A 26 0.63 -2.31 -8.97
N THR A 27 -0.28 -2.58 -8.04
CA THR A 27 -1.57 -3.21 -8.36
C THR A 27 -2.68 -2.18 -8.60
N GLY A 28 -2.51 -0.95 -8.11
CA GLY A 28 -3.55 0.08 -8.09
C GLY A 28 -4.68 -0.21 -7.10
N MET A 29 -4.45 -1.10 -6.13
CA MET A 29 -5.47 -1.55 -5.19
C MET A 29 -5.43 -0.75 -3.89
N TYR A 30 -6.60 -0.42 -3.36
CA TYR A 30 -6.76 0.11 -2.00
C TYR A 30 -8.01 -0.46 -1.36
N ASN A 31 -7.86 -1.05 -0.17
CA ASN A 31 -8.97 -1.61 0.60
C ASN A 31 -9.84 -2.60 -0.20
N GLY A 32 -9.21 -3.41 -1.05
CA GLY A 32 -9.89 -4.39 -1.91
C GLY A 32 -10.65 -3.80 -3.11
N LYS A 33 -10.46 -2.52 -3.43
CA LYS A 33 -11.01 -1.86 -4.61
C LYS A 33 -9.89 -1.47 -5.57
N GLN A 34 -10.13 -1.62 -6.88
CA GLN A 34 -9.25 -1.12 -7.93
C GLN A 34 -9.43 0.40 -8.06
N ILE A 35 -8.40 1.18 -7.74
CA ILE A 35 -8.42 2.64 -7.80
C ILE A 35 -7.95 3.13 -9.16
N PHE A 36 -6.88 2.56 -9.69
CA PHE A 36 -6.39 2.83 -11.05
C PHE A 36 -5.89 1.55 -11.69
N LYS A 37 -5.94 1.46 -13.02
CA LYS A 37 -5.38 0.30 -13.72
C LYS A 37 -3.85 0.34 -13.64
N PRO A 38 -3.19 -0.78 -13.31
CA PRO A 38 -1.74 -0.83 -13.29
C PRO A 38 -1.21 -0.39 -14.66
N LYS A 39 -0.18 0.44 -14.66
CA LYS A 39 0.46 0.90 -15.88
C LYS A 39 1.25 -0.28 -16.43
N ALA A 40 0.77 -0.83 -17.55
CA ALA A 40 1.44 -1.92 -18.27
C ALA A 40 2.86 -1.51 -18.68
#